data_AF-A0A959XY67-F1
#
_entry.id   AF-A0A959XY67-F1
#
_cell.length_a   1.000
_cell.length_b   1.000
_cell.length_c   1.000
_cell.angle_alpha   90.00
_cell.angle_beta   90.00
_cell.angle_gamma   90.00
#
_symmetry.space_group_name_H-M   'P 1'
#
loop_
_entity.id
_entity.type
_entity.pdbx_description
1 polymer ?
#
loop_
_entity_poly.entity_id
_entity_poly.type
_entity_poly.pdbx_seq_one_letter_code
_entity_poly.pdbx_strand_id
1 'polypeptide(L)'
;TEKKGNVVVLSENNKKKAEYIVSSLQNGFNVFADKPMVINSKGFEKLKEAFAVAKKNDLLLYDIMTERYEITTQLQKELSMIPEIFGTLEKGSIDNPAITKESVHHLYKYVSGNVLTRPAWFLDASQQGEGIVDVMTHLVDLVQWEAFPEKIIDTNNIKINSAKRWTTDIGLSAFQAITKLDKFPLYLDNNISNDTILHIFCNGEINYTINNVYAKTSVTWRYKAPEGTGDTHYSIMRGTKANLVIRQGQEENYKPVLYIDPVSADPGYKLMLTTAFTKLRDKYPGLELTSVGKMMKVIIPEKYIEGHEAHFARVTEKFLGYLKNKNIPAWEVPNMIAKYYTTTKALELALKNE
;
A
#
# COMPACT_ATOMS: atom_id res chain seq x y z
N THR A 1 -0.07 36.52 16.01
CA THR A 1 0.72 35.42 16.59
C THR A 1 1.67 34.89 15.55
N GLU A 2 2.95 34.80 15.87
CA GLU A 2 4.00 34.29 14.96
C GLU A 2 3.77 32.80 14.65
N LYS A 3 3.92 32.39 13.38
CA LYS A 3 3.90 30.98 12.99
C LYS A 3 5.26 30.36 13.30
N LYS A 4 5.31 29.41 14.26
CA LYS A 4 6.56 28.75 14.69
C LYS A 4 7.09 27.69 13.71
N GLY A 5 6.43 27.49 12.56
CA GLY A 5 6.80 26.49 11.57
C GLY A 5 6.07 26.68 10.25
N ASN A 6 6.38 25.85 9.25
CA ASN A 6 5.83 25.93 7.89
C ASN A 6 5.35 24.57 7.32
N VAL A 7 5.53 23.48 8.08
CA VAL A 7 5.10 22.12 7.75
C VAL A 7 4.41 21.51 8.98
N VAL A 8 3.27 20.86 8.77
CA VAL A 8 2.60 20.00 9.76
C VAL A 8 2.79 18.54 9.35
N VAL A 9 3.20 17.69 10.29
CA VAL A 9 3.34 16.24 10.10
C VAL A 9 2.20 15.53 10.81
N LEU A 10 1.44 14.67 10.12
CA LEU A 10 0.23 14.03 10.65
C LEU A 10 0.30 12.50 10.59
N SER A 11 0.59 11.84 11.71
CA SER A 11 0.46 10.38 11.89
C SER A 11 -0.27 10.10 13.21
N GLU A 12 -1.60 10.03 13.13
CA GLU A 12 -2.50 10.03 14.30
C GLU A 12 -3.84 9.36 13.99
N ASN A 13 -4.86 9.64 14.80
CA ASN A 13 -6.24 9.16 14.63
C ASN A 13 -6.85 9.59 13.28
N ASN A 14 -7.10 8.63 12.40
CA ASN A 14 -7.47 8.89 11.01
C ASN A 14 -8.86 9.52 10.84
N LYS A 15 -9.77 9.39 11.81
CA LYS A 15 -11.09 10.05 11.79
C LYS A 15 -11.01 11.57 11.73
N LYS A 16 -9.99 12.15 12.37
CA LYS A 16 -9.80 13.62 12.42
C LYS A 16 -8.83 14.13 11.36
N LYS A 17 -8.05 13.23 10.73
CA LYS A 17 -6.93 13.61 9.88
C LYS A 17 -7.32 14.53 8.72
N ALA A 18 -8.41 14.23 8.01
CA ALA A 18 -8.88 15.06 6.91
C ALA A 18 -9.19 16.52 7.34
N GLU A 19 -9.73 16.70 8.54
CA GLU A 19 -10.04 18.03 9.09
C GLU A 19 -8.77 18.79 9.47
N TYR A 20 -7.82 18.09 10.08
CA TYR A 20 -6.52 18.66 10.42
C TYR A 20 -5.70 19.03 9.18
N ILE A 21 -5.77 18.23 8.12
CA ILE A 21 -5.16 18.55 6.82
C ILE A 21 -5.73 19.87 6.27
N VAL A 22 -7.06 19.96 6.11
CA VAL A 22 -7.71 21.16 5.54
C VAL A 22 -7.42 22.40 6.39
N SER A 23 -7.55 22.29 7.71
CA SER A 23 -7.29 23.41 8.62
C SER A 23 -5.84 23.88 8.56
N SER A 24 -4.87 22.96 8.48
CA SER A 24 -3.44 23.30 8.35
C SER A 24 -3.16 24.06 7.06
N LEU A 25 -3.72 23.61 5.93
CA LEU A 25 -3.55 24.25 4.63
C LEU A 25 -4.22 25.63 4.57
N GLN A 26 -5.42 25.78 5.17
CA GLN A 26 -6.11 27.08 5.29
C GLN A 26 -5.31 28.08 6.13
N ASN A 27 -4.55 27.58 7.12
CA ASN A 27 -3.67 28.39 7.95
C ASN A 27 -2.26 28.56 7.38
N GLY A 28 -2.03 28.16 6.11
CA GLY A 28 -0.78 28.44 5.41
C GLY A 28 0.38 27.50 5.75
N PHE A 29 0.10 26.28 6.22
CA PHE A 29 1.12 25.26 6.45
C PHE A 29 1.10 24.21 5.35
N ASN A 30 2.28 23.76 4.90
CA ASN A 30 2.39 22.54 4.11
C ASN A 30 2.06 21.33 5.01
N VAL A 31 1.65 20.22 4.42
CA VAL A 31 1.21 19.04 5.16
C VAL A 31 1.87 17.79 4.61
N PHE A 32 2.53 17.05 5.50
CA PHE A 32 3.08 15.72 5.25
C PHE A 32 2.33 14.71 6.12
N ALA A 33 1.44 13.94 5.52
CA ALA A 33 0.46 13.13 6.25
C ALA A 33 0.65 11.63 5.99
N ASP A 34 0.78 10.86 7.05
CA ASP A 34 0.76 9.40 6.94
C ASP A 34 -0.60 8.92 6.40
N LYS A 35 -0.59 7.80 5.70
CA LYS A 35 -1.80 7.18 5.19
C LYS A 35 -2.65 6.58 6.33
N PRO A 36 -3.95 6.39 6.10
CA PRO A 36 -4.73 7.04 5.05
C PRO A 36 -5.06 8.49 5.40
N MET A 37 -5.07 9.39 4.40
CA MET A 37 -5.55 10.77 4.59
C MET A 37 -7.07 10.85 4.83
N VAL A 38 -7.82 9.86 4.35
CA VAL A 38 -9.29 9.75 4.48
C VAL A 38 -9.72 8.29 4.63
N ILE A 39 -10.81 8.06 5.35
CA ILE A 39 -11.31 6.70 5.66
C ILE A 39 -12.73 6.42 5.16
N ASN A 40 -13.38 7.35 4.46
CA ASN A 40 -14.73 7.18 3.91
C ASN A 40 -15.02 8.22 2.81
N SER A 41 -16.15 8.05 2.10
CA SER A 41 -16.55 8.95 1.00
C SER A 41 -16.75 10.41 1.43
N LYS A 42 -17.22 10.68 2.67
CA LYS A 42 -17.33 12.05 3.19
C LYS A 42 -15.95 12.68 3.39
N GLY A 43 -15.00 11.91 3.92
CA GLY A 43 -13.60 12.32 4.03
C GLY A 43 -12.98 12.59 2.67
N PHE A 44 -13.27 11.75 1.66
CA PHE A 44 -12.77 11.93 0.31
C PHE A 44 -13.16 13.28 -0.31
N GLU A 45 -14.40 13.76 -0.09
CA GLU A 45 -14.80 15.10 -0.51
C GLU A 45 -13.96 16.19 0.17
N LYS A 46 -13.67 16.06 1.47
CA LYS A 46 -12.76 16.96 2.19
C LYS A 46 -11.33 16.89 1.67
N LEU A 47 -10.87 15.74 1.19
CA LEU A 47 -9.53 15.62 0.59
C LEU A 47 -9.42 16.35 -0.75
N LYS A 48 -10.48 16.33 -1.58
CA LYS A 48 -10.53 17.16 -2.79
C LYS A 48 -10.48 18.65 -2.44
N GLU A 49 -11.21 19.07 -1.41
CA GLU A 49 -11.11 20.43 -0.86
C GLU A 49 -9.67 20.73 -0.42
N ALA A 50 -9.03 19.82 0.33
CA ALA A 50 -7.65 19.98 0.79
C ALA A 50 -6.68 20.23 -0.37
N PHE A 51 -6.73 19.42 -1.43
CA PHE A 51 -5.87 19.63 -2.60
C PHE A 51 -6.19 20.95 -3.34
N ALA A 52 -7.46 21.37 -3.39
CA ALA A 52 -7.84 22.66 -3.95
C ALA A 52 -7.29 23.84 -3.12
N VAL A 53 -7.36 23.75 -1.78
CA VAL A 53 -6.80 24.75 -0.85
C VAL A 53 -5.27 24.78 -0.97
N ALA A 54 -4.62 23.62 -1.00
CA ALA A 54 -3.17 23.51 -1.17
C ALA A 54 -2.72 24.22 -2.45
N LYS A 55 -3.38 23.93 -3.58
CA LYS A 55 -3.10 24.60 -4.86
C LYS A 55 -3.34 26.11 -4.80
N LYS A 56 -4.46 26.55 -4.22
CA LYS A 56 -4.80 27.98 -4.09
C LYS A 56 -3.76 28.76 -3.28
N ASN A 57 -3.21 28.13 -2.24
CA ASN A 57 -2.28 28.75 -1.29
C ASN A 57 -0.80 28.48 -1.63
N ASP A 58 -0.49 27.84 -2.77
CA ASP A 58 0.86 27.38 -3.14
C ASP A 58 1.54 26.52 -2.05
N LEU A 59 0.78 25.60 -1.45
CA LEU A 59 1.22 24.68 -0.42
C LEU A 59 1.30 23.24 -0.94
N LEU A 60 2.17 22.46 -0.33
CA LEU A 60 2.32 21.03 -0.59
C LEU A 60 1.47 20.22 0.40
N LEU A 61 0.64 19.33 -0.14
CA LEU A 61 0.00 18.23 0.59
C LEU A 61 0.55 16.92 -0.02
N TYR A 62 1.14 16.07 0.81
CA TYR A 62 1.75 14.83 0.35
C TYR A 62 1.59 13.72 1.38
N ASP A 63 1.34 12.50 0.91
CA ASP A 63 1.24 11.32 1.78
C ASP A 63 2.47 10.41 1.73
N ILE A 64 2.45 9.37 2.56
CA ILE A 64 3.63 8.52 2.80
C ILE A 64 3.46 7.14 2.18
N MET A 65 3.97 6.96 0.95
CA MET A 65 3.96 5.67 0.23
C MET A 65 5.33 4.99 0.30
N THR A 66 5.67 4.43 1.45
CA THR A 66 6.97 3.77 1.72
C THR A 66 7.29 2.63 0.76
N GLU A 67 6.27 1.85 0.38
CA GLU A 67 6.48 0.62 -0.39
C GLU A 67 7.02 0.89 -1.81
N ARG A 68 6.93 2.13 -2.33
CA ARG A 68 7.61 2.53 -3.58
C ARG A 68 9.15 2.44 -3.50
N TYR A 69 9.70 2.35 -2.28
CA TYR A 69 11.14 2.25 -2.01
C TYR A 69 11.60 0.84 -1.64
N GLU A 70 10.67 -0.11 -1.53
CA GLU A 70 11.04 -1.52 -1.40
C GLU A 70 11.63 -2.00 -2.73
N ILE A 71 12.79 -2.64 -2.67
CA ILE A 71 13.58 -2.96 -3.87
C ILE A 71 12.88 -3.96 -4.80
N THR A 72 12.16 -4.96 -4.27
CA THR A 72 11.40 -5.88 -5.14
C THR A 72 10.27 -5.17 -5.87
N THR A 73 9.57 -4.21 -5.26
CA THR A 73 8.59 -3.34 -5.92
C THR A 73 9.24 -2.48 -7.01
N GLN A 74 10.39 -1.85 -6.71
CA GLN A 74 11.11 -1.07 -7.72
C GLN A 74 11.50 -1.94 -8.92
N LEU A 75 12.05 -3.13 -8.68
CA LEU A 75 12.45 -4.04 -9.74
C LEU A 75 11.25 -4.65 -10.47
N GLN A 76 10.11 -4.89 -9.80
CA GLN A 76 8.87 -5.34 -10.45
C GLN A 76 8.38 -4.28 -11.46
N LYS A 77 8.38 -3.00 -11.08
CA LYS A 77 8.10 -1.88 -11.99
C LYS A 77 9.13 -1.76 -13.12
N GLU A 78 10.42 -1.84 -12.82
CA GLU A 78 11.46 -1.67 -13.85
C GLU A 78 11.40 -2.80 -14.88
N LEU A 79 11.21 -4.05 -14.44
CA LEU A 79 11.06 -5.20 -15.32
C LEU A 79 9.78 -5.13 -16.15
N SER A 80 8.67 -4.62 -15.59
CA SER A 80 7.42 -4.48 -16.35
C SER A 80 7.53 -3.49 -17.51
N MET A 81 8.54 -2.62 -17.48
CA MET A 81 8.82 -1.63 -18.53
C MET A 81 9.78 -2.14 -19.60
N ILE A 82 10.24 -3.39 -19.54
CA ILE A 82 11.15 -3.99 -20.54
C ILE A 82 10.34 -4.95 -21.42
N PRO A 83 9.96 -4.57 -22.66
CA PRO A 83 9.10 -5.40 -23.52
C PRO A 83 9.70 -6.75 -23.90
N GLU A 84 11.02 -6.88 -23.89
CA GLU A 84 11.71 -8.15 -24.10
C GLU A 84 11.44 -9.13 -22.95
N ILE A 85 11.34 -8.64 -21.71
CA ILE A 85 11.09 -9.46 -20.52
C ILE A 85 9.60 -9.66 -20.30
N PHE A 86 8.86 -8.56 -20.17
CA PHE A 86 7.46 -8.57 -19.72
C PHE A 86 6.47 -8.67 -20.88
N GLY A 87 6.87 -8.20 -22.07
CA GLY A 87 5.93 -7.92 -23.15
C GLY A 87 5.10 -6.69 -22.82
N THR A 88 3.79 -6.83 -22.80
CA THR A 88 2.85 -5.79 -22.41
C THR A 88 1.98 -6.27 -21.26
N LEU A 89 1.56 -5.37 -20.37
CA LEU A 89 0.61 -5.68 -19.31
C LEU A 89 -0.68 -6.28 -19.91
N GLU A 90 -1.09 -7.44 -19.42
CA GLU A 90 -2.36 -8.04 -19.80
C GLU A 90 -3.53 -7.22 -19.26
N LYS A 91 -4.70 -7.31 -19.91
CA LYS A 91 -5.92 -6.69 -19.36
C LYS A 91 -6.46 -7.47 -18.16
N GLY A 92 -6.35 -8.81 -18.20
CA GLY A 92 -6.97 -9.70 -17.22
C GLY A 92 -8.50 -9.72 -17.33
N SER A 93 -9.13 -10.36 -16.35
CA SER A 93 -10.58 -10.43 -16.17
C SER A 93 -10.94 -10.37 -14.69
N ILE A 94 -12.23 -10.41 -14.36
CA ILE A 94 -12.69 -10.48 -12.96
C ILE A 94 -12.14 -11.74 -12.26
N ASP A 95 -12.22 -12.90 -12.93
CA ASP A 95 -11.80 -14.18 -12.35
C ASP A 95 -10.29 -14.41 -12.41
N ASN A 96 -9.59 -13.68 -13.28
CA ASN A 96 -8.16 -13.80 -13.48
C ASN A 96 -7.55 -12.41 -13.72
N PRO A 97 -7.45 -11.57 -12.67
CA PRO A 97 -6.95 -10.21 -12.78
C PRO A 97 -5.51 -10.18 -13.31
N ALA A 98 -5.16 -9.12 -14.02
CA ALA A 98 -3.80 -8.93 -14.52
C ALA A 98 -2.82 -8.56 -13.41
N ILE A 99 -3.33 -7.90 -12.36
CA ILE A 99 -2.53 -7.50 -11.20
C ILE A 99 -3.22 -8.01 -9.94
N THR A 100 -2.50 -8.73 -9.10
CA THR A 100 -2.97 -9.10 -7.75
C THR A 100 -1.92 -8.70 -6.73
N LYS A 101 -2.35 -8.06 -5.65
CA LYS A 101 -1.51 -7.73 -4.48
C LYS A 101 -2.24 -8.14 -3.21
N GLU A 102 -1.61 -8.95 -2.38
CA GLU A 102 -2.19 -9.50 -1.17
C GLU A 102 -1.20 -9.37 -0.01
N SER A 103 -1.65 -8.84 1.12
CA SER A 103 -0.83 -8.69 2.32
C SER A 103 -1.52 -9.30 3.54
N VAL A 104 -0.74 -10.01 4.36
CA VAL A 104 -1.15 -10.46 5.69
C VAL A 104 -0.28 -9.79 6.74
N HIS A 105 -0.91 -9.00 7.59
CA HIS A 105 -0.30 -8.30 8.72
C HIS A 105 -0.74 -8.87 10.06
N HIS A 106 -0.02 -8.52 11.11
CA HIS A 106 -0.32 -8.96 12.47
C HIS A 106 -0.43 -7.81 13.46
N LEU A 107 -1.53 -7.78 14.23
CA LEU A 107 -1.80 -6.77 15.25
C LEU A 107 -0.73 -6.77 16.34
N TYR A 108 -0.45 -7.95 16.90
CA TYR A 108 0.61 -8.21 17.85
C TYR A 108 1.95 -8.28 17.12
N LYS A 109 2.89 -7.41 17.53
CA LYS A 109 4.29 -7.46 17.11
C LYS A 109 5.19 -7.38 18.32
N TYR A 110 6.30 -8.11 18.29
CA TYR A 110 7.36 -8.02 19.29
C TYR A 110 8.56 -7.34 18.65
N VAL A 111 8.90 -6.15 19.13
CA VAL A 111 9.93 -5.28 18.55
C VAL A 111 10.83 -4.80 19.67
N SER A 112 12.15 -4.96 19.50
CA SER A 112 13.17 -4.48 20.45
C SER A 112 12.90 -4.87 21.91
N GLY A 113 12.57 -6.15 22.13
CA GLY A 113 12.34 -6.70 23.47
C GLY A 113 10.96 -6.40 24.08
N ASN A 114 10.07 -5.72 23.36
CA ASN A 114 8.78 -5.30 23.89
C ASN A 114 7.63 -5.64 22.94
N VAL A 115 6.44 -5.85 23.53
CA VAL A 115 5.20 -5.90 22.74
C VAL A 115 4.89 -4.49 22.25
N LEU A 116 4.76 -4.35 20.93
CA LEU A 116 4.36 -3.09 20.30
C LEU A 116 2.97 -2.69 20.84
N THR A 117 2.94 -1.59 21.58
CA THR A 117 1.70 -1.07 22.15
C THR A 117 0.99 -0.19 21.14
N ARG A 118 -0.32 -0.38 21.00
CA ARG A 118 -1.20 0.37 20.12
C ARG A 118 -2.23 1.13 20.94
N PRO A 119 -2.62 2.34 20.52
CA PRO A 119 -3.75 3.00 21.14
C PRO A 119 -5.02 2.18 20.89
N ALA A 120 -5.93 2.10 21.87
CA ALA A 120 -7.14 1.30 21.73
C ALA A 120 -8.04 1.73 20.56
N TRP A 121 -8.03 3.02 20.19
CA TRP A 121 -8.74 3.51 19.00
C TRP A 121 -8.20 2.96 17.68
N PHE A 122 -7.00 2.37 17.64
CA PHE A 122 -6.49 1.63 16.48
C PHE A 122 -7.40 0.45 16.11
N LEU A 123 -8.10 -0.12 17.11
CA LEU A 123 -9.00 -1.25 16.96
C LEU A 123 -10.46 -0.81 16.73
N ASP A 124 -10.71 0.51 16.66
CA ASP A 124 -11.99 1.09 16.26
C ASP A 124 -11.92 1.51 14.79
N ALA A 125 -12.59 0.76 13.91
CA ALA A 125 -12.65 1.07 12.48
C ALA A 125 -13.23 2.46 12.18
N SER A 126 -14.05 3.03 13.05
CA SER A 126 -14.58 4.39 12.88
C SER A 126 -13.52 5.48 13.14
N GLN A 127 -12.41 5.13 13.81
CA GLN A 127 -11.30 6.00 14.17
C GLN A 127 -10.04 5.74 13.34
N GLN A 128 -9.60 4.48 13.26
CA GLN A 128 -8.48 4.05 12.42
C GLN A 128 -8.83 4.02 10.93
N GLY A 129 -10.09 3.75 10.60
CA GLY A 129 -10.47 3.31 9.26
C GLY A 129 -10.44 1.79 9.15
N GLU A 130 -11.32 1.26 8.31
CA GLU A 130 -11.34 -0.17 7.99
C GLU A 130 -10.11 -0.62 7.21
N GLY A 131 -9.83 -1.92 7.22
CA GLY A 131 -8.69 -2.49 6.46
C GLY A 131 -8.70 -2.10 4.98
N ILE A 132 -9.88 -2.05 4.38
CA ILE A 132 -10.11 -1.68 2.97
C ILE A 132 -9.76 -0.22 2.64
N VAL A 133 -9.63 0.66 3.63
CA VAL A 133 -9.21 2.07 3.46
C VAL A 133 -7.88 2.40 4.14
N ASP A 134 -7.34 1.53 4.99
CA ASP A 134 -6.07 1.73 5.67
C ASP A 134 -4.88 1.21 4.83
N VAL A 135 -4.40 0.00 5.11
CA VAL A 135 -3.25 -0.63 4.42
C VAL A 135 -3.50 -0.79 2.92
N MET A 136 -4.76 -0.96 2.53
CA MET A 136 -5.16 -1.03 1.13
C MET A 136 -4.68 0.17 0.31
N THR A 137 -4.47 1.33 0.95
CA THR A 137 -3.90 2.52 0.32
C THR A 137 -2.55 2.23 -0.36
N HIS A 138 -1.65 1.48 0.29
CA HIS A 138 -0.37 1.10 -0.33
C HIS A 138 -0.56 0.17 -1.52
N LEU A 139 -1.45 -0.83 -1.42
CA LEU A 139 -1.63 -1.80 -2.50
C LEU A 139 -2.21 -1.14 -3.75
N VAL A 140 -3.20 -0.26 -3.57
CA VAL A 140 -3.77 0.54 -4.67
C VAL A 140 -2.73 1.49 -5.26
N ASP A 141 -1.91 2.14 -4.41
CA ASP A 141 -0.80 2.98 -4.86
C ASP A 141 0.19 2.22 -5.73
N LEU A 142 0.61 1.02 -5.30
CA LEU A 142 1.56 0.19 -6.04
C LEU A 142 1.00 -0.28 -7.38
N VAL A 143 -0.30 -0.65 -7.45
CA VAL A 143 -0.94 -0.93 -8.75
C VAL A 143 -0.81 0.26 -9.69
N GLN A 144 -1.06 1.48 -9.21
CA GLN A 144 -0.92 2.69 -10.04
C GLN A 144 0.54 2.95 -10.43
N TRP A 145 1.44 2.92 -9.46
CA TRP A 145 2.82 3.34 -9.59
C TRP A 145 3.68 2.38 -10.44
N GLU A 146 3.45 1.07 -10.30
CA GLU A 146 4.18 0.04 -11.05
C GLU A 146 3.62 -0.14 -12.46
N ALA A 147 2.28 -0.22 -12.61
CA ALA A 147 1.65 -0.54 -13.89
C ALA A 147 1.47 0.67 -14.81
N PHE A 148 1.38 1.88 -14.25
CA PHE A 148 1.14 3.11 -15.00
C PHE A 148 2.15 4.20 -14.61
N PRO A 149 3.47 3.92 -14.71
CA PRO A 149 4.48 4.82 -14.19
C PRO A 149 4.41 6.19 -14.87
N GLU A 150 4.39 7.23 -14.04
CA GLU A 150 4.32 8.64 -14.42
C GLU A 150 3.07 9.01 -15.25
N LYS A 151 2.05 8.15 -15.28
CA LYS A 151 0.76 8.45 -15.92
C LYS A 151 -0.21 9.04 -14.91
N ILE A 152 -0.94 10.07 -15.35
CA ILE A 152 -2.08 10.61 -14.63
C ILE A 152 -3.23 9.59 -14.71
N ILE A 153 -3.79 9.25 -13.56
CA ILE A 153 -4.98 8.39 -13.44
C ILE A 153 -6.21 9.26 -13.19
N ASP A 154 -7.15 9.24 -14.12
CA ASP A 154 -8.48 9.81 -13.92
C ASP A 154 -9.36 8.81 -13.16
N THR A 155 -10.05 9.28 -12.13
CA THR A 155 -11.08 8.51 -11.41
C THR A 155 -12.18 7.96 -12.31
N ASN A 156 -12.47 8.60 -13.45
CA ASN A 156 -13.44 8.09 -14.44
C ASN A 156 -13.00 6.78 -15.10
N ASN A 157 -11.70 6.49 -15.09
CA ASN A 157 -11.14 5.24 -15.61
C ASN A 157 -11.05 4.15 -14.53
N ILE A 158 -11.63 4.39 -13.35
CA ILE A 158 -11.66 3.44 -12.24
C ILE A 158 -13.09 2.97 -12.03
N LYS A 159 -13.28 1.64 -12.10
CA LYS A 159 -14.54 0.98 -11.79
C LYS A 159 -14.31 -0.04 -10.69
N ILE A 160 -14.99 0.15 -9.55
CA ILE A 160 -15.03 -0.88 -8.50
C ILE A 160 -15.97 -1.99 -8.97
N ASN A 161 -15.44 -3.19 -9.17
CA ASN A 161 -16.21 -4.33 -9.66
C ASN A 161 -16.85 -5.10 -8.50
N SER A 162 -16.08 -5.34 -7.44
CA SER A 162 -16.58 -5.90 -6.19
C SER A 162 -15.69 -5.48 -5.02
N ALA A 163 -16.26 -5.48 -3.82
CA ALA A 163 -15.55 -5.17 -2.58
C ALA A 163 -16.10 -6.03 -1.45
N LYS A 164 -15.21 -6.49 -0.56
CA LYS A 164 -15.54 -7.26 0.64
C LYS A 164 -14.80 -6.69 1.84
N ARG A 165 -15.45 -6.79 2.99
CA ARG A 165 -14.91 -6.48 4.32
C ARG A 165 -15.23 -7.64 5.25
N TRP A 166 -14.38 -7.89 6.24
CA TRP A 166 -14.65 -8.89 7.28
C TRP A 166 -13.83 -8.60 8.53
N THR A 167 -14.20 -9.24 9.63
CA THR A 167 -13.61 -8.97 10.94
C THR A 167 -12.41 -9.87 11.24
N THR A 168 -11.53 -9.37 12.10
CA THR A 168 -10.65 -10.19 12.92
C THR A 168 -11.10 -10.07 14.36
N ASP A 169 -11.39 -11.20 14.96
CA ASP A 169 -11.94 -11.27 16.31
C ASP A 169 -10.81 -11.44 17.31
N ILE A 170 -10.80 -10.64 18.36
CA ILE A 170 -9.83 -10.76 19.46
C ILE A 170 -10.52 -10.77 20.82
N GLY A 171 -10.04 -11.62 21.72
CA GLY A 171 -10.50 -11.65 23.11
C GLY A 171 -9.89 -10.55 23.97
N LEU A 172 -10.45 -10.33 25.16
CA LEU A 172 -9.98 -9.30 26.11
C LEU A 172 -8.48 -9.43 26.47
N SER A 173 -7.96 -10.63 26.69
CA SER A 173 -6.53 -10.83 26.98
C SER A 173 -5.63 -10.41 25.80
N ALA A 174 -6.06 -10.71 24.58
CA ALA A 174 -5.34 -10.33 23.36
C ALA A 174 -5.34 -8.80 23.17
N PHE A 175 -6.47 -8.16 23.47
CA PHE A 175 -6.62 -6.70 23.51
C PHE A 175 -5.70 -6.07 24.56
N GLN A 176 -5.78 -6.52 25.82
CA GLN A 176 -4.96 -6.01 26.92
C GLN A 176 -3.46 -6.13 26.61
N ALA A 177 -3.03 -7.23 25.99
CA ALA A 177 -1.63 -7.44 25.63
C ALA A 177 -1.09 -6.34 24.69
N ILE A 178 -1.90 -5.87 23.73
CA ILE A 178 -1.50 -4.90 22.70
C ILE A 178 -1.92 -3.45 23.00
N THR A 179 -2.87 -3.20 23.92
CA THR A 179 -3.32 -1.84 24.29
C THR A 179 -2.91 -1.40 25.69
N LYS A 180 -2.57 -2.37 26.56
CA LYS A 180 -2.34 -2.18 28.00
C LYS A 180 -3.57 -1.71 28.79
N LEU A 181 -4.77 -1.85 28.23
CA LEU A 181 -6.03 -1.53 28.90
C LEU A 181 -6.75 -2.80 29.37
N ASP A 182 -7.25 -2.80 30.60
CA ASP A 182 -7.88 -3.98 31.23
C ASP A 182 -9.31 -4.25 30.75
N LYS A 183 -9.92 -3.28 30.06
CA LYS A 183 -11.30 -3.34 29.56
C LYS A 183 -11.38 -2.70 28.19
N PHE A 184 -12.33 -3.14 27.38
CA PHE A 184 -12.68 -2.44 26.16
C PHE A 184 -13.23 -1.04 26.50
N PRO A 185 -12.72 0.04 25.88
CA PRO A 185 -13.32 1.36 26.00
C PRO A 185 -14.74 1.40 25.44
N LEU A 186 -15.61 2.21 26.05
CA LEU A 186 -17.04 2.31 25.69
C LEU A 186 -17.32 2.61 24.20
N TYR A 187 -16.41 3.30 23.51
CA TYR A 187 -16.58 3.59 22.08
C TYR A 187 -16.44 2.32 21.20
N LEU A 188 -16.02 1.19 21.74
CA LEU A 188 -15.95 -0.10 21.06
C LEU A 188 -17.21 -0.94 21.23
N ASP A 189 -18.17 -0.55 22.08
CA ASP A 189 -19.31 -1.38 22.50
C ASP A 189 -20.11 -1.95 21.33
N ASN A 190 -20.29 -1.17 20.25
CA ASN A 190 -21.00 -1.60 19.04
C ASN A 190 -20.33 -2.76 18.28
N ASN A 191 -19.07 -3.07 18.59
CA ASN A 191 -18.28 -4.11 17.95
C ASN A 191 -17.92 -5.25 18.92
N ILE A 192 -18.52 -5.29 20.12
CA ILE A 192 -18.26 -6.33 21.12
C ILE A 192 -19.41 -7.33 21.13
N SER A 193 -19.08 -8.62 21.13
CA SER A 193 -20.05 -9.69 21.40
C SER A 193 -19.69 -10.44 22.69
N ASN A 194 -20.74 -10.88 23.41
CA ASN A 194 -20.63 -11.67 24.64
C ASN A 194 -19.68 -11.04 25.68
N ASP A 195 -19.61 -9.70 25.73
CA ASP A 195 -18.74 -8.88 26.59
C ASP A 195 -17.22 -9.18 26.52
N THR A 196 -16.78 -10.06 25.61
CA THR A 196 -15.44 -10.67 25.68
C THR A 196 -14.72 -10.72 24.34
N ILE A 197 -15.44 -10.58 23.21
CA ILE A 197 -14.89 -10.66 21.87
C ILE A 197 -15.10 -9.33 21.15
N LEU A 198 -14.00 -8.71 20.71
CA LEU A 198 -14.02 -7.52 19.87
C LEU A 198 -13.90 -7.91 18.40
N HIS A 199 -14.87 -7.51 17.58
CA HIS A 199 -14.91 -7.70 16.14
C HIS A 199 -14.30 -6.49 15.41
N ILE A 200 -13.11 -6.66 14.83
CA ILE A 200 -12.39 -5.54 14.20
C ILE A 200 -12.48 -5.65 12.68
N PHE A 201 -13.13 -4.69 12.01
CA PHE A 201 -13.18 -4.63 10.54
C PHE A 201 -11.85 -4.15 9.91
N CYS A 202 -10.76 -4.87 10.18
CA CYS A 202 -9.41 -4.57 9.71
C CYS A 202 -9.02 -5.34 8.43
N ASN A 203 -9.96 -6.05 7.79
CA ASN A 203 -9.69 -6.81 6.58
C ASN A 203 -10.54 -6.34 5.40
N GLY A 204 -10.04 -6.53 4.18
CA GLY A 204 -10.84 -6.25 3.00
C GLY A 204 -10.18 -6.70 1.70
N GLU A 205 -11.01 -6.78 0.65
CA GLU A 205 -10.63 -7.08 -0.72
C GLU A 205 -11.31 -6.09 -1.66
N ILE A 206 -10.57 -5.58 -2.64
CA ILE A 206 -11.09 -4.75 -3.72
C ILE A 206 -10.74 -5.42 -5.05
N ASN A 207 -11.74 -5.70 -5.86
CA ASN A 207 -11.57 -6.06 -7.27
C ASN A 207 -12.06 -4.89 -8.11
N TYR A 208 -11.18 -4.32 -8.94
CA TYR A 208 -11.48 -3.10 -9.68
C TYR A 208 -10.80 -3.10 -11.05
N THR A 209 -11.30 -2.26 -11.94
CA THR A 209 -10.67 -1.99 -13.23
C THR A 209 -10.10 -0.59 -13.21
N ILE A 210 -8.85 -0.44 -13.63
CA ILE A 210 -8.13 0.82 -13.76
C ILE A 210 -7.55 0.92 -15.17
N ASN A 211 -7.92 1.94 -15.93
CA ASN A 211 -7.48 2.10 -17.34
C ASN A 211 -7.66 0.81 -18.18
N ASN A 212 -8.80 0.13 -18.03
CA ASN A 212 -9.14 -1.16 -18.67
C ASN A 212 -8.29 -2.38 -18.24
N VAL A 213 -7.56 -2.30 -17.14
CA VAL A 213 -6.82 -3.42 -16.53
C VAL A 213 -7.50 -3.87 -15.25
N TYR A 214 -7.76 -5.17 -15.11
CA TYR A 214 -8.33 -5.77 -13.91
C TYR A 214 -7.26 -5.97 -12.83
N ALA A 215 -7.51 -5.39 -11.66
CA ALA A 215 -6.66 -5.47 -10.48
C ALA A 215 -7.44 -6.02 -9.28
N LYS A 216 -6.75 -6.81 -8.46
CA LYS A 216 -7.20 -7.28 -7.16
C LYS A 216 -6.22 -6.82 -6.08
N THR A 217 -6.72 -6.22 -5.01
CA THR A 217 -5.95 -5.89 -3.82
C THR A 217 -6.63 -6.46 -2.59
N SER A 218 -5.91 -7.16 -1.72
CA SER A 218 -6.46 -7.77 -0.51
C SER A 218 -5.54 -7.56 0.69
N VAL A 219 -6.14 -7.28 1.85
CA VAL A 219 -5.43 -7.19 3.12
C VAL A 219 -6.13 -7.99 4.19
N THR A 220 -5.34 -8.77 4.93
CA THR A 220 -5.78 -9.46 6.15
C THR A 220 -4.90 -9.03 7.33
N TRP A 221 -5.52 -8.69 8.45
CA TRP A 221 -4.87 -8.47 9.73
C TRP A 221 -5.21 -9.63 10.66
N ARG A 222 -4.27 -10.52 10.93
CA ARG A 222 -4.41 -11.55 11.96
C ARG A 222 -3.99 -10.98 13.31
N TYR A 223 -4.29 -11.68 14.40
CA TYR A 223 -3.83 -11.24 15.72
C TYR A 223 -2.31 -11.33 15.85
N LYS A 224 -1.73 -12.52 15.68
CA LYS A 224 -0.29 -12.79 15.91
C LYS A 224 0.23 -13.79 14.89
N ALA A 225 1.44 -13.57 14.40
CA ALA A 225 2.11 -14.51 13.49
C ALA A 225 2.54 -15.76 14.28
N PRO A 226 2.58 -16.96 13.65
CA PRO A 226 3.25 -18.11 14.24
C PRO A 226 4.69 -17.80 14.67
N GLU A 227 5.21 -18.50 15.67
CA GLU A 227 6.56 -18.26 16.18
C GLU A 227 7.63 -18.43 15.09
N GLY A 228 8.59 -17.50 15.02
CA GLY A 228 9.62 -17.49 13.97
C GLY A 228 9.14 -17.02 12.60
N THR A 229 7.89 -16.55 12.48
CA THR A 229 7.32 -16.08 11.21
C THR A 229 7.01 -14.59 11.24
N GLY A 230 6.51 -14.04 10.13
CA GLY A 230 6.19 -12.62 10.03
C GLY A 230 4.99 -12.31 9.13
N ASP A 231 4.87 -11.04 8.77
CA ASP A 231 3.93 -10.58 7.75
C ASP A 231 4.29 -11.24 6.40
N THR A 232 3.28 -11.51 5.58
CA THR A 232 3.45 -12.08 4.24
C THR A 232 2.93 -11.13 3.18
N HIS A 233 3.58 -11.15 2.03
CA HIS A 233 3.17 -10.39 0.86
C HIS A 233 3.23 -11.27 -0.39
N TYR A 234 2.23 -11.11 -1.24
CA TYR A 234 2.20 -11.69 -2.57
C TYR A 234 1.82 -10.60 -3.57
N SER A 235 2.58 -10.51 -4.66
CA SER A 235 2.21 -9.68 -5.79
C SER A 235 2.46 -10.42 -7.09
N ILE A 236 1.55 -10.28 -8.05
CA ILE A 236 1.75 -10.70 -9.43
C ILE A 236 1.32 -9.57 -10.37
N MET A 237 2.17 -9.27 -11.35
CA MET A 237 1.81 -8.51 -12.54
C MET A 237 1.95 -9.44 -13.75
N ARG A 238 0.88 -9.59 -14.53
CA ARG A 238 0.84 -10.49 -15.69
C ARG A 238 1.17 -9.74 -16.96
N GLY A 239 2.28 -10.10 -17.59
CA GLY A 239 2.69 -9.61 -18.89
C GLY A 239 2.49 -10.70 -19.95
N THR A 240 2.37 -10.29 -21.21
CA THR A 240 2.16 -11.22 -22.33
C THR A 240 3.34 -12.18 -22.57
N LYS A 241 4.51 -11.92 -21.99
CA LYS A 241 5.68 -12.82 -22.05
C LYS A 241 6.04 -13.46 -20.72
N ALA A 242 5.85 -12.75 -19.62
CA ALA A 242 6.15 -13.27 -18.29
C ALA A 242 5.29 -12.60 -17.22
N ASN A 243 5.04 -13.36 -16.15
CA ASN A 243 4.51 -12.83 -14.92
C ASN A 243 5.69 -12.39 -14.03
N LEU A 244 5.55 -11.23 -13.39
CA LEU A 244 6.49 -10.73 -12.39
C LEU A 244 5.87 -10.95 -11.02
N VAL A 245 6.48 -11.84 -10.23
CA VAL A 245 5.87 -12.37 -9.01
C VAL A 245 6.75 -12.05 -7.81
N ILE A 246 6.22 -11.32 -6.83
CA ILE A 246 6.84 -11.15 -5.52
C ILE A 246 6.20 -12.17 -4.58
N ARG A 247 7.04 -12.93 -3.87
CA ARG A 247 6.62 -13.82 -2.79
C ARG A 247 7.37 -13.46 -1.52
N GLN A 248 6.65 -13.46 -0.41
CA GLN A 248 7.20 -13.30 0.93
C GLN A 248 6.49 -14.31 1.84
N GLY A 249 6.81 -15.59 1.66
CA GLY A 249 6.28 -16.69 2.44
C GLY A 249 7.35 -17.41 3.24
N GLN A 250 7.00 -18.58 3.77
CA GLN A 250 7.92 -19.45 4.49
C GLN A 250 9.11 -19.89 3.61
N GLU A 251 8.86 -20.20 2.34
CA GLU A 251 9.90 -20.59 1.36
C GLU A 251 10.95 -19.49 1.15
N GLU A 252 10.54 -18.22 1.28
CA GLU A 252 11.41 -17.05 1.18
C GLU A 252 11.95 -16.55 2.54
N ASN A 253 11.72 -17.30 3.63
CA ASN A 253 12.05 -16.88 4.99
C ASN A 253 11.42 -15.53 5.36
N TYR A 254 10.20 -15.27 4.91
CA TYR A 254 9.44 -14.03 5.14
C TYR A 254 10.16 -12.75 4.68
N LYS A 255 11.08 -12.87 3.71
CA LYS A 255 11.68 -11.76 2.98
C LYS A 255 11.07 -11.69 1.59
N PRO A 256 10.80 -10.50 1.04
CA PRO A 256 10.28 -10.38 -0.32
C PRO A 256 11.33 -10.87 -1.32
N VAL A 257 10.90 -11.74 -2.23
CA VAL A 257 11.72 -12.26 -3.34
C VAL A 257 10.95 -12.09 -4.63
N LEU A 258 11.62 -11.51 -5.63
CA LEU A 258 11.10 -11.31 -6.97
C LEU A 258 11.47 -12.47 -7.90
N TYR A 259 10.48 -12.97 -8.60
CA TYR A 259 10.59 -14.01 -9.61
C TYR A 259 10.04 -13.52 -10.95
N ILE A 260 10.67 -13.97 -12.03
CA ILE A 260 10.16 -13.86 -13.40
C ILE A 260 9.67 -15.25 -13.78
N ASP A 261 8.36 -15.40 -13.99
CA ASP A 261 7.71 -16.64 -14.42
C ASP A 261 7.31 -16.52 -15.90
N PRO A 262 8.09 -17.09 -16.83
CA PRO A 262 7.80 -17.04 -18.26
C PRO A 262 6.44 -17.68 -18.57
N VAL A 263 5.66 -17.06 -19.47
CA VAL A 263 4.37 -17.61 -19.92
C VAL A 263 4.57 -18.85 -20.79
N SER A 264 5.65 -18.90 -21.56
CA SER A 264 6.05 -20.06 -22.37
C SER A 264 7.40 -20.62 -21.95
N ALA A 265 7.59 -21.93 -22.15
CA ALA A 265 8.87 -22.61 -21.93
C ALA A 265 9.84 -22.47 -23.12
N ASP A 266 9.66 -21.45 -23.97
CA ASP A 266 10.50 -21.25 -25.16
C ASP A 266 11.98 -21.02 -24.75
N PRO A 267 12.92 -21.89 -25.18
CA PRO A 267 14.33 -21.70 -24.92
C PRO A 267 14.87 -20.34 -25.42
N GLY A 268 14.30 -19.81 -26.52
CA GLY A 268 14.65 -18.50 -27.06
C GLY A 268 14.35 -17.35 -26.10
N TYR A 269 13.29 -17.49 -25.29
CA TYR A 269 12.95 -16.50 -24.26
C TYR A 269 14.02 -16.42 -23.18
N LYS A 270 14.60 -17.54 -22.72
CA LYS A 270 15.62 -17.52 -21.66
C LYS A 270 16.88 -16.75 -22.09
N LEU A 271 17.30 -16.92 -23.35
CA LEU A 271 18.41 -16.16 -23.91
C LEU A 271 18.06 -14.67 -24.02
N MET A 272 16.87 -14.35 -24.53
CA MET A 272 16.37 -12.98 -24.61
C MET A 272 16.31 -12.31 -23.24
N LEU A 273 15.78 -12.99 -22.23
CA LEU A 273 15.69 -12.52 -20.85
C LEU A 273 17.08 -12.19 -20.31
N THR A 274 18.04 -13.10 -20.46
CA THR A 274 19.41 -12.90 -19.95
C THR A 274 20.07 -11.66 -20.55
N THR A 275 19.88 -11.46 -21.86
CA THR A 275 20.35 -10.28 -22.58
C THR A 275 19.61 -9.02 -22.15
N ALA A 276 18.28 -9.03 -22.08
CA ALA A 276 17.50 -7.86 -21.67
C ALA A 276 17.78 -7.46 -20.21
N PHE A 277 18.08 -8.42 -19.35
CA PHE A 277 18.41 -8.20 -17.94
C PHE A 277 19.76 -7.49 -17.74
N THR A 278 20.66 -7.44 -18.74
CA THR A 278 21.90 -6.64 -18.62
C THR A 278 21.59 -5.15 -18.45
N LYS A 279 20.57 -4.63 -19.14
CA LYS A 279 20.12 -3.23 -19.01
C LYS A 279 19.79 -2.88 -17.55
N LEU A 280 19.23 -3.84 -16.81
CA LEU A 280 18.89 -3.65 -15.41
C LEU A 280 20.13 -3.72 -14.50
N ARG A 281 21.12 -4.56 -14.84
CA ARG A 281 22.40 -4.65 -14.13
C ARG A 281 23.22 -3.36 -14.22
N ASP A 282 23.11 -2.62 -15.33
CA ASP A 282 23.79 -1.32 -15.47
C ASP A 282 23.24 -0.29 -14.47
N LYS A 283 21.92 -0.30 -14.25
CA LYS A 283 21.24 0.57 -13.27
C LYS A 283 21.37 0.07 -11.84
N TYR A 284 21.37 -1.25 -11.64
CA TYR A 284 21.50 -1.92 -10.35
C TYR A 284 22.66 -2.93 -10.38
N PRO A 285 23.92 -2.45 -10.24
CA PRO A 285 25.08 -3.33 -10.27
C PRO A 285 25.04 -4.45 -9.23
N GLY A 286 25.19 -5.69 -9.70
CA GLY A 286 25.24 -6.90 -8.89
C GLY A 286 23.94 -7.72 -8.87
N LEU A 287 22.89 -7.31 -9.59
CA LEU A 287 21.73 -8.19 -9.78
C LEU A 287 22.11 -9.44 -10.58
N GLU A 288 21.57 -10.59 -10.17
CA GLU A 288 21.74 -11.85 -10.90
C GLU A 288 20.40 -12.56 -11.11
N LEU A 289 20.39 -13.54 -12.01
CA LEU A 289 19.25 -14.43 -12.23
C LEU A 289 19.66 -15.87 -11.93
N THR A 290 18.84 -16.57 -11.15
CA THR A 290 19.03 -18.00 -10.86
C THR A 290 17.77 -18.78 -11.21
N SER A 291 17.90 -19.88 -11.94
CA SER A 291 16.75 -20.74 -12.26
C SER A 291 16.24 -21.48 -11.01
N VAL A 292 14.93 -21.42 -10.77
CA VAL A 292 14.22 -22.16 -9.73
C VAL A 292 13.01 -22.82 -10.39
N GLY A 293 13.15 -24.11 -10.73
CA GLY A 293 12.18 -24.81 -11.58
C GLY A 293 12.01 -24.10 -12.94
N LYS A 294 10.78 -23.69 -13.26
CA LYS A 294 10.45 -22.93 -14.47
C LYS A 294 10.68 -21.41 -14.35
N MET A 295 10.86 -20.91 -13.12
CA MET A 295 10.98 -19.47 -12.85
C MET A 295 12.44 -19.05 -12.79
N MET A 296 12.68 -17.75 -12.96
CA MET A 296 13.97 -17.11 -12.72
C MET A 296 13.85 -16.22 -11.49
N LYS A 297 14.56 -16.59 -10.42
CA LYS A 297 14.68 -15.78 -9.20
C LYS A 297 15.65 -14.63 -9.46
N VAL A 298 15.25 -13.42 -9.10
CA VAL A 298 16.11 -12.23 -9.11
C VAL A 298 16.91 -12.20 -7.81
N ILE A 299 18.22 -12.35 -7.90
CA ILE A 299 19.12 -12.24 -6.75
C ILE A 299 19.50 -10.77 -6.57
N ILE A 300 19.11 -10.22 -5.43
CA ILE A 300 19.28 -8.80 -5.10
C ILE A 300 20.41 -8.68 -4.08
N PRO A 301 21.48 -7.92 -4.37
CA PRO A 301 22.53 -7.63 -3.40
C PRO A 301 22.00 -6.98 -2.12
N GLU A 302 22.58 -7.37 -0.98
CA GLU A 302 22.16 -6.89 0.35
C GLU A 302 22.21 -5.35 0.48
N LYS A 303 23.12 -4.68 -0.24
CA LYS A 303 23.21 -3.21 -0.27
C LYS A 303 21.93 -2.49 -0.76
N TYR A 304 21.04 -3.18 -1.45
CA TYR A 304 19.75 -2.64 -1.90
C TYR A 304 18.60 -2.99 -0.95
N ILE A 305 18.84 -3.84 0.04
CA ILE A 305 17.83 -4.27 1.00
C ILE A 305 17.85 -3.25 2.14
N GLU A 306 16.98 -2.24 2.02
CA GLU A 306 16.75 -1.23 3.04
C GLU A 306 15.63 -1.66 3.99
N GLY A 307 15.71 -1.20 5.24
CA GLY A 307 14.65 -1.40 6.23
C GLY A 307 13.51 -0.40 6.10
N HIS A 308 12.38 -0.68 6.74
CA HIS A 308 11.17 0.16 6.66
C HIS A 308 11.40 1.62 7.09
N GLU A 309 12.24 1.87 8.10
CA GLU A 309 12.60 3.23 8.53
C GLU A 309 13.37 4.00 7.46
N ALA A 310 14.26 3.34 6.72
CA ALA A 310 14.96 3.95 5.60
C ALA A 310 13.98 4.32 4.47
N HIS A 311 12.98 3.48 4.19
CA HIS A 311 11.93 3.83 3.22
C HIS A 311 11.16 5.09 3.63
N PHE A 312 10.83 5.24 4.92
CA PHE A 312 10.24 6.48 5.45
C PHE A 312 11.17 7.69 5.25
N ALA A 313 12.47 7.52 5.48
CA ALA A 313 13.46 8.57 5.22
C ALA A 313 13.48 8.96 3.74
N ARG A 314 13.42 8.00 2.80
CA ARG A 314 13.34 8.27 1.35
C ARG A 314 12.12 9.10 0.96
N VAL A 315 10.95 8.79 1.52
CA VAL A 315 9.73 9.58 1.26
C VAL A 315 9.87 10.99 1.83
N THR A 316 10.44 11.12 3.03
CA THR A 316 10.68 12.42 3.67
C THR A 316 11.65 13.28 2.86
N GLU A 317 12.74 12.69 2.35
CA GLU A 317 13.69 13.33 1.44
C GLU A 317 13.00 13.83 0.16
N LYS A 318 12.10 13.04 -0.44
CA LYS A 318 11.30 13.49 -1.59
C LYS A 318 10.38 14.65 -1.24
N PHE A 319 9.64 14.56 -0.14
CA PHE A 319 8.78 15.64 0.31
C PHE A 319 9.56 16.95 0.48
N LEU A 320 10.70 16.91 1.16
CA LEU A 320 11.58 18.08 1.33
C LEU A 320 12.14 18.59 0.01
N GLY A 321 12.48 17.70 -0.91
CA GLY A 321 12.88 18.04 -2.28
C GLY A 321 11.78 18.77 -3.04
N TYR A 322 10.55 18.26 -3.02
CA TYR A 322 9.38 18.90 -3.65
C TYR A 322 9.04 20.24 -3.00
N LEU A 323 9.14 20.32 -1.67
CA LEU A 323 8.90 21.56 -0.93
C LEU A 323 9.89 22.66 -1.32
N LYS A 324 11.19 22.31 -1.39
CA LYS A 324 12.28 23.25 -1.74
C LYS A 324 12.20 23.69 -3.20
N ASN A 325 12.00 22.74 -4.11
CA ASN A 325 12.14 22.98 -5.55
C ASN A 325 10.80 23.25 -6.25
N LYS A 326 9.66 23.12 -5.54
CA LYS A 326 8.31 23.32 -6.08
C LYS A 326 8.02 22.51 -7.34
N ASN A 327 8.53 21.27 -7.38
CA ASN A 327 8.56 20.43 -8.57
C ASN A 327 7.89 19.06 -8.38
N ILE A 328 6.80 19.00 -7.61
CA ILE A 328 6.00 17.78 -7.52
C ILE A 328 5.53 17.34 -8.93
N PRO A 329 5.73 16.06 -9.32
CA PRO A 329 5.29 15.58 -10.63
C PRO A 329 3.79 15.75 -10.84
N ALA A 330 3.40 16.05 -12.08
CA ALA A 330 2.01 16.31 -12.44
C ALA A 330 1.04 15.15 -12.16
N TRP A 331 1.56 13.92 -12.03
CA TRP A 331 0.77 12.73 -11.72
C TRP A 331 0.53 12.50 -10.23
N GLU A 332 1.32 13.06 -9.31
CA GLU A 332 1.22 12.71 -7.89
C GLU A 332 -0.14 13.09 -7.27
N VAL A 333 -0.60 14.33 -7.49
CA VAL A 333 -1.88 14.79 -6.92
C VAL A 333 -3.08 14.05 -7.52
N PRO A 334 -3.23 13.95 -8.86
CA PRO A 334 -4.31 13.15 -9.44
C PRO A 334 -4.29 11.69 -8.99
N ASN A 335 -3.11 11.08 -8.86
CA ASN A 335 -3.00 9.67 -8.48
C ASN A 335 -3.28 9.46 -6.99
N MET A 336 -2.89 10.39 -6.11
CA MET A 336 -3.36 10.38 -4.72
C MET A 336 -4.89 10.44 -4.66
N ILE A 337 -5.53 11.31 -5.44
CA ILE A 337 -7.00 11.39 -5.53
C ILE A 337 -7.58 10.06 -6.04
N ALA A 338 -7.02 9.48 -7.11
CA ALA A 338 -7.46 8.20 -7.66
C ALA A 338 -7.32 7.04 -6.66
N LYS A 339 -6.23 7.02 -5.89
CA LYS A 339 -5.97 6.07 -4.82
C LYS A 339 -7.05 6.13 -3.74
N TYR A 340 -7.30 7.31 -3.18
CA TYR A 340 -8.30 7.47 -2.13
C TYR A 340 -9.74 7.33 -2.65
N TYR A 341 -10.01 7.68 -3.91
CA TYR A 341 -11.27 7.36 -4.57
C TYR A 341 -11.50 5.85 -4.59
N THR A 342 -10.50 5.08 -5.01
CA THR A 342 -10.60 3.61 -5.14
C THR A 342 -10.95 2.97 -3.79
N THR A 343 -10.19 3.29 -2.75
CA THR A 343 -10.39 2.70 -1.42
C THR A 343 -11.72 3.11 -0.79
N THR A 344 -12.08 4.40 -0.84
CA THR A 344 -13.32 4.87 -0.21
C THR A 344 -14.57 4.42 -0.97
N LYS A 345 -14.52 4.33 -2.30
CA LYS A 345 -15.63 3.76 -3.10
C LYS A 345 -15.78 2.26 -2.91
N ALA A 346 -14.68 1.54 -2.72
CA ALA A 346 -14.74 0.13 -2.36
C ALA A 346 -15.40 -0.07 -0.99
N LEU A 347 -15.07 0.75 0.00
CA LEU A 347 -15.76 0.70 1.30
C LEU A 347 -17.25 1.00 1.16
N GLU A 348 -17.62 2.03 0.39
CA GLU A 348 -19.03 2.35 0.13
C GLU A 348 -19.79 1.17 -0.52
N LEU A 349 -19.15 0.45 -1.43
CA LEU A 349 -19.74 -0.75 -2.04
C LEU A 349 -19.83 -1.92 -1.06
N ALA A 350 -18.79 -2.17 -0.25
CA ALA A 350 -18.77 -3.24 0.73
C ALA A 350 -19.88 -3.07 1.79
N LEU A 351 -20.11 -1.84 2.24
CA LEU A 351 -21.17 -1.49 3.20
C LEU A 351 -22.60 -1.65 2.65
N LYS A 352 -22.79 -1.61 1.33
CA LYS A 352 -24.11 -1.80 0.69
C LYS A 352 -24.47 -3.28 0.49
N ASN A 353 -23.48 -4.15 0.55
CA ASN A 353 -23.64 -5.59 0.33
C ASN A 353 -23.79 -6.37 1.64
N GLU A 354 -23.71 -5.69 2.78
CA GLU A 354 -24.12 -6.16 4.12
C GLU A 354 -25.58 -5.79 4.37
#